data_AF-A0A223M9H8-F1
#
_entry.id   AF-A0A223M9H8-F1
#
_cell.length_a   1.000
_cell.length_b   1.000
_cell.length_c   1.000
_cell.angle_alpha   90.00
_cell.angle_beta   90.00
_cell.angle_gamma   90.00
#
_symmetry.space_group_name_H-M   'P 1'
#
loop_
_entity.id
_entity.type
_entity.pdbx_description
1 polymer ?
#
loop_
_entity_poly.entity_id
_entity_poly.type
_entity_poly.pdbx_seq_one_letter_code
_entity_poly.pdbx_strand_id
1 'polypeptide(L)'
;MNLDYKNMNLIKNGYTELIKVIQGSTALKFYGLLEREPNDLDLIFFHKNIKNLKFLNKELKNELKNETNLEINFDINIFKKIKHTNSKINIEIILGKFLTPRCYKRYSRNLLIVKPEYLVMVKIFQLSVLLSDKFFVNEKFNIEKIIATIMDIKKLFKIKWLFNKTKKFMSKNLINILANCFIFDFFLKDKSELIWSSHNFYQFELLNSIEGNKILSTKIKSLLVLNKYYKNLFENLIIVNNYILENKNKIFWKINSLNKNEKIISSNEIYLADINYFFENFKNINKQNIVFISKISTNWNTETVEINKNFKFINFFKLISLKYKINNQLGNKEISVYSNKNNEFLLNTLYKLVLILAFI
;
A
#
# COMPACT_ATOMS: atom_id res chain seq x y z
N MET A 1 -21.08 17.41 -16.56
CA MET A 1 -20.14 18.41 -16.03
C MET A 1 -18.92 18.43 -16.95
N ASN A 2 -18.72 19.51 -17.71
CA ASN A 2 -17.38 19.82 -18.21
C ASN A 2 -16.57 20.27 -16.98
N LEU A 3 -16.10 19.31 -16.18
CA LEU A 3 -14.99 19.62 -15.28
C LEU A 3 -13.87 20.04 -16.21
N ASP A 4 -13.62 21.35 -16.28
CA ASP A 4 -12.55 21.91 -17.08
C ASP A 4 -11.23 21.57 -16.39
N TYR A 5 -10.89 20.28 -16.44
CA TYR A 5 -9.63 19.71 -15.99
C TYR A 5 -8.46 20.20 -16.85
N LYS A 6 -8.66 21.20 -17.73
CA LYS A 6 -7.58 22.04 -18.26
C LYS A 6 -6.72 22.63 -17.13
N ASN A 7 -7.30 22.83 -15.93
CA ASN A 7 -6.55 23.20 -14.73
C ASN A 7 -5.83 22.02 -14.03
N MET A 8 -5.96 20.76 -14.46
CA MET A 8 -5.13 19.65 -13.93
C MET A 8 -3.68 19.65 -14.41
N ASN A 9 -3.27 20.68 -15.16
CA ASN A 9 -1.86 21.02 -15.36
C ASN A 9 -1.18 21.55 -14.09
N LEU A 10 -1.88 21.61 -12.95
CA LEU A 10 -1.41 22.06 -11.63
C LEU A 10 -0.12 21.43 -11.13
N ILE A 11 0.25 20.29 -11.69
CA ILE A 11 1.59 19.74 -11.51
C ILE A 11 2.06 19.43 -12.92
N LYS A 12 2.89 20.28 -13.50
CA LYS A 12 3.53 20.02 -14.80
C LYS A 12 4.31 18.70 -14.67
N ASN A 13 4.20 17.79 -15.64
CA ASN A 13 5.07 16.62 -15.71
C ASN A 13 6.48 17.10 -16.13
N GLY A 14 7.23 17.70 -15.20
CA GLY A 14 8.67 17.93 -15.41
C GLY A 14 9.42 16.59 -15.49
N TYR A 15 8.91 15.58 -14.79
CA TYR A 15 9.38 14.20 -14.83
C TYR A 15 8.42 13.27 -15.57
N THR A 16 8.84 12.74 -16.73
CA THR A 16 8.08 11.75 -17.53
C THR A 16 7.87 10.41 -16.82
N GLU A 17 8.56 10.20 -15.69
CA GLU A 17 8.50 8.99 -14.88
C GLU A 17 7.52 9.06 -13.70
N LEU A 18 7.01 10.25 -13.37
CA LEU A 18 5.99 10.43 -12.34
C LEU A 18 4.60 10.16 -12.93
N ILE A 19 3.85 9.26 -12.30
CA ILE A 19 2.51 8.87 -12.69
C ILE A 19 1.49 9.48 -11.72
N LYS A 20 0.45 10.07 -12.31
CA LYS A 20 -0.66 10.75 -11.62
C LYS A 20 -1.95 10.00 -11.92
N VAL A 21 -2.67 9.60 -10.88
CA VAL A 21 -3.90 8.81 -11.02
C VAL A 21 -5.02 9.42 -10.19
N ILE A 22 -6.11 9.83 -10.82
CA ILE A 22 -7.35 10.24 -10.15
C ILE A 22 -7.96 9.02 -9.45
N GLN A 23 -8.40 9.20 -8.21
CA GLN A 23 -9.10 8.18 -7.43
C GLN A 23 -10.31 8.73 -6.66
N GLY A 24 -10.79 7.93 -5.71
CA GLY A 24 -11.80 8.34 -4.72
C GLY A 24 -13.14 8.74 -5.31
N SER A 25 -13.78 9.72 -4.67
CA SER A 25 -15.15 10.13 -5.01
C SER A 25 -15.22 10.80 -6.39
N THR A 26 -14.16 11.52 -6.78
CA THR A 26 -14.05 12.13 -8.13
C THR A 26 -14.05 11.08 -9.22
N ALA A 27 -13.29 10.00 -9.05
CA ALA A 27 -13.27 8.92 -10.03
C ALA A 27 -14.63 8.21 -10.11
N LEU A 28 -15.31 7.98 -8.98
CA LEU A 28 -16.66 7.41 -8.98
C LEU A 28 -17.66 8.32 -9.74
N LYS A 29 -17.61 9.63 -9.52
CA LYS A 29 -18.43 10.62 -10.22
C LYS A 29 -18.17 10.61 -11.72
N PHE A 30 -16.91 10.54 -12.15
CA PHE A 30 -16.54 10.42 -13.56
C PHE A 30 -17.18 9.21 -14.26
N TYR A 31 -17.31 8.09 -13.55
CA TYR A 31 -17.98 6.89 -14.09
C TYR A 31 -19.51 6.92 -13.97
N GLY A 32 -20.12 8.00 -13.46
CA GLY A 32 -21.55 8.06 -13.19
C GLY A 32 -21.99 7.14 -12.04
N LEU A 33 -21.05 6.74 -11.16
CA LEU A 33 -21.29 5.81 -10.04
C LEU A 33 -21.53 6.52 -8.70
N LEU A 34 -21.44 7.85 -8.68
CA LEU A 34 -21.70 8.69 -7.53
C LEU A 34 -22.64 9.83 -7.95
N GLU A 35 -23.75 9.98 -7.23
CA GLU A 35 -24.76 11.00 -7.53
C GLU A 35 -24.34 12.37 -6.98
N ARG A 36 -23.89 12.43 -5.72
CA ARG A 36 -23.44 13.68 -5.08
C ARG A 36 -22.16 14.22 -5.73
N GLU A 37 -21.96 15.52 -5.62
CA GLU A 37 -20.70 16.13 -6.03
C GLU A 37 -19.58 15.79 -5.03
N PRO A 38 -18.36 15.48 -5.52
CA PRO A 38 -17.20 15.31 -4.68
C PRO A 38 -16.66 16.68 -4.23
N ASN A 39 -16.31 16.80 -2.95
CA ASN A 39 -15.75 18.03 -2.37
C ASN A 39 -14.24 18.18 -2.65
N ASP A 40 -13.57 17.05 -2.89
CA ASP A 40 -12.13 16.95 -3.02
C ASP A 40 -11.77 16.19 -4.31
N LEU A 41 -10.58 16.47 -4.84
CA LEU A 41 -9.90 15.75 -5.90
C LEU A 41 -8.79 14.88 -5.31
N ASP A 42 -9.00 13.56 -5.30
CA ASP A 42 -8.01 12.62 -4.78
C ASP A 42 -7.05 12.16 -5.89
N LEU A 43 -5.75 12.37 -5.69
CA LEU A 43 -4.69 11.98 -6.62
C LEU A 43 -3.69 11.01 -5.96
N ILE A 44 -3.37 9.91 -6.65
CA ILE A 44 -2.23 9.06 -6.30
C ILE A 44 -1.05 9.47 -7.17
N PHE A 45 0.09 9.70 -6.52
CA PHE A 45 1.37 10.01 -7.14
C PHE A 45 2.34 8.86 -6.88
N PHE A 46 2.92 8.30 -7.93
CA PHE A 46 4.00 7.31 -7.80
C PHE A 46 4.94 7.38 -8.99
N HIS A 47 6.16 6.90 -8.82
CA HIS A 47 7.15 6.90 -9.90
C HIS A 47 7.28 5.51 -10.51
N LYS A 48 7.50 5.45 -11.83
CA LYS A 48 7.62 4.19 -12.58
C LYS A 48 8.69 3.28 -11.98
N ASN A 49 9.85 3.87 -11.68
CA ASN A 49 11.04 3.13 -11.27
C ASN A 49 11.40 3.26 -9.78
N ILE A 50 11.11 4.39 -9.13
CA ILE A 50 11.56 4.72 -7.78
C ILE A 50 10.42 4.51 -6.79
N LYS A 51 10.61 3.57 -5.87
CA LYS A 51 9.64 3.22 -4.83
C LYS A 51 9.96 3.87 -3.47
N ASN A 52 10.69 4.99 -3.48
CA ASN A 52 11.12 5.68 -2.26
C ASN A 52 10.18 6.87 -2.01
N LEU A 53 9.39 6.81 -0.94
CA LEU A 53 8.40 7.84 -0.66
C LEU A 53 9.04 9.18 -0.24
N LYS A 54 10.21 9.15 0.41
CA LYS A 54 10.96 10.37 0.79
C LYS A 54 11.45 11.11 -0.46
N PHE A 55 11.97 10.39 -1.45
CA PHE A 55 12.34 10.92 -2.75
C PHE A 55 11.13 11.54 -3.45
N LEU A 56 10.01 10.82 -3.55
CA LEU A 56 8.79 11.33 -4.17
C LEU A 56 8.26 12.57 -3.46
N ASN A 57 8.33 12.60 -2.13
CA ASN A 57 7.95 13.75 -1.34
C ASN A 57 8.83 14.97 -1.65
N LYS A 58 10.15 14.77 -1.77
CA LYS A 58 11.10 15.82 -2.14
C LYS A 58 10.80 16.38 -3.53
N GLU A 59 10.62 15.50 -4.52
CA GLU A 59 10.29 15.91 -5.89
C GLU A 59 8.97 16.67 -5.95
N LEU A 60 7.93 16.15 -5.29
CA LEU A 60 6.65 16.84 -5.23
C LEU A 60 6.74 18.20 -4.53
N LYS A 61 7.52 18.31 -3.44
CA LYS A 61 7.74 19.62 -2.77
C LYS A 61 8.41 20.62 -3.70
N ASN A 62 9.38 20.18 -4.51
CA ASN A 62 10.03 21.04 -5.48
C ASN A 62 9.06 21.48 -6.59
N GLU A 63 8.22 20.57 -7.10
CA GLU A 63 7.19 20.90 -8.08
C GLU A 63 6.18 21.91 -7.52
N LEU A 64 5.69 21.70 -6.28
CA LEU A 64 4.70 22.57 -5.65
C LEU A 64 5.25 23.95 -5.27
N LYS A 65 6.53 24.07 -4.92
CA LYS A 65 7.17 25.37 -4.61
C LYS A 65 7.14 26.36 -5.78
N ASN A 66 7.04 25.85 -7.01
CA ASN A 66 7.04 26.66 -8.21
C ASN A 66 5.63 27.14 -8.62
N GLU A 67 4.59 26.74 -7.89
CA GLU A 67 3.19 27.05 -8.21
C GLU A 67 2.62 28.07 -7.22
N THR A 68 2.43 29.32 -7.66
CA THR A 68 2.01 30.44 -6.81
C THR A 68 0.52 30.40 -6.42
N ASN A 69 -0.28 29.57 -7.08
CA ASN A 69 -1.73 29.49 -6.90
C ASN A 69 -2.18 28.34 -5.98
N LEU A 70 -1.24 27.73 -5.27
CA LEU A 70 -1.48 26.59 -4.40
C LEU A 70 -1.13 26.91 -2.95
N GLU A 71 -2.08 26.68 -2.06
CA GLU A 71 -1.92 26.76 -0.62
C GLU A 71 -1.85 25.34 -0.05
N ILE A 72 -0.81 25.02 0.74
CA ILE A 72 -0.66 23.71 1.37
C ILE A 72 -1.28 23.76 2.77
N ASN A 73 -2.48 23.20 2.90
CA ASN A 73 -3.25 23.22 4.16
C ASN A 73 -2.81 22.11 5.13
N PHE A 74 -2.26 21.02 4.60
CA PHE A 74 -1.78 19.89 5.40
C PHE A 74 -0.65 19.19 4.66
N ASP A 75 0.46 18.90 5.34
CA ASP A 75 1.61 18.22 4.75
C ASP A 75 2.20 17.22 5.74
N ILE A 76 2.05 15.93 5.41
CA ILE A 76 2.83 14.85 5.99
C ILE A 76 3.58 14.13 4.87
N ASN A 77 4.59 13.34 5.23
CA ASN A 77 5.53 12.74 4.27
C ASN A 77 4.87 11.98 3.12
N ILE A 78 3.68 11.42 3.31
CA ILE A 78 2.97 10.58 2.32
C ILE A 78 1.67 11.19 1.81
N PHE A 79 1.21 12.29 2.40
CA PHE A 79 -0.11 12.85 2.14
C PHE A 79 -0.08 14.37 2.25
N LYS A 80 -0.67 15.05 1.26
CA LYS A 80 -0.81 16.50 1.24
C LYS A 80 -2.24 16.88 0.93
N LYS A 81 -2.76 17.87 1.65
CA LYS A 81 -3.99 18.57 1.29
C LYS A 81 -3.63 19.96 0.80
N ILE A 82 -4.04 20.25 -0.42
CA ILE A 82 -3.72 21.48 -1.14
C ILE A 82 -5.02 22.16 -1.51
N LYS A 83 -5.09 23.47 -1.36
CA LYS A 83 -6.19 24.29 -1.84
C LYS A 83 -5.69 25.16 -2.97
N HIS A 84 -6.43 25.18 -4.07
CA HIS A 84 -6.14 26.08 -5.16
C HIS A 84 -6.81 27.42 -4.87
N THR A 85 -6.06 28.53 -4.94
CA THR A 85 -6.55 29.88 -4.57
C THR A 85 -7.83 30.27 -5.33
N ASN A 86 -7.89 29.93 -6.62
CA ASN A 86 -9.04 30.23 -7.49
C ASN A 86 -10.08 29.10 -7.62
N SER A 87 -10.01 28.02 -6.84
CA SER A 87 -10.98 26.91 -6.92
C SER A 87 -11.58 26.58 -5.57
N LYS A 88 -12.85 26.19 -5.56
CA LYS A 88 -13.52 25.64 -4.36
C LYS A 88 -13.12 24.19 -4.06
N ILE A 89 -12.38 23.54 -4.96
CA ILE A 89 -12.00 22.13 -4.85
C ILE A 89 -10.68 22.00 -4.07
N ASN A 90 -10.68 21.19 -3.01
CA ASN A 90 -9.43 20.77 -2.37
C ASN A 90 -8.79 19.63 -3.17
N ILE A 91 -7.48 19.57 -3.21
CA ILE A 91 -6.71 18.51 -3.83
C ILE A 91 -6.02 17.70 -2.73
N GLU A 92 -6.28 16.41 -2.69
CA GLU A 92 -5.63 15.48 -1.78
C GLU A 92 -4.62 14.64 -2.58
N ILE A 93 -3.32 14.82 -2.30
CA ILE A 93 -2.25 14.06 -2.93
C ILE A 93 -1.77 12.97 -1.99
N ILE A 94 -1.86 11.73 -2.44
CA ILE A 94 -1.35 10.54 -1.77
C ILE A 94 -0.12 10.04 -2.52
N LEU A 95 1.01 9.94 -1.83
CA LEU A 95 2.22 9.34 -2.38
C LEU A 95 2.15 7.81 -2.24
N GLY A 96 2.15 7.12 -3.38
CA GLY A 96 2.26 5.68 -3.48
C GLY A 96 3.66 5.25 -3.96
N LYS A 97 4.11 4.07 -3.53
CA LYS A 97 5.31 3.42 -4.06
C LYS A 97 5.05 2.81 -5.43
N PHE A 98 3.82 2.34 -5.68
CA PHE A 98 3.36 1.88 -6.99
C PHE A 98 1.83 1.71 -7.00
N LEU A 99 1.26 1.62 -8.19
CA LEU A 99 -0.08 1.09 -8.44
C LEU A 99 0.00 0.15 -9.64
N THR A 100 -0.64 -1.02 -9.58
CA THR A 100 -0.55 -1.98 -10.69
C THR A 100 -1.22 -1.40 -11.94
N PRO A 101 -0.63 -1.51 -13.15
CA PRO A 101 -1.22 -0.97 -14.38
C PRO A 101 -2.64 -1.45 -14.71
N ARG A 102 -3.03 -2.61 -14.17
CA ARG A 102 -4.39 -3.15 -14.32
C ARG A 102 -5.44 -2.36 -13.55
N CYS A 103 -5.06 -1.56 -12.55
CA CYS A 103 -5.96 -0.82 -11.66
C CYS A 103 -6.38 0.54 -12.20
N TYR A 104 -5.76 1.04 -13.28
CA TYR A 104 -6.06 2.35 -13.85
C TYR A 104 -6.12 2.30 -15.38
N LYS A 105 -6.64 3.37 -15.99
CA LYS A 105 -6.64 3.58 -17.43
C LYS A 105 -6.29 5.03 -17.75
N ARG A 106 -5.94 5.30 -19.01
CA ARG A 106 -5.68 6.65 -19.49
C ARG A 106 -6.94 7.50 -19.41
N TYR A 107 -6.83 8.69 -18.82
CA TYR A 107 -7.88 9.70 -18.80
C TYR A 107 -7.55 10.84 -19.78
N SER A 108 -6.32 11.36 -19.71
CA SER A 108 -5.78 12.36 -20.63
C SER A 108 -4.32 12.04 -20.98
N ARG A 109 -3.61 12.94 -21.67
CA ARG A 109 -2.19 12.72 -22.04
C ARG A 109 -1.28 12.47 -20.83
N ASN A 110 -1.52 13.20 -19.74
CA ASN A 110 -0.64 13.19 -18.56
C ASN A 110 -1.33 12.67 -17.29
N LEU A 111 -2.56 12.16 -17.43
CA LEU A 111 -3.37 11.79 -16.28
C LEU A 111 -4.09 10.46 -16.51
N LEU A 112 -4.09 9.64 -15.46
CA LEU A 112 -4.75 8.36 -15.42
C LEU A 112 -5.92 8.44 -14.43
N ILE A 113 -6.81 7.46 -14.50
CA ILE A 113 -7.92 7.32 -13.57
C ILE A 113 -8.05 5.86 -13.17
N VAL A 114 -8.25 5.59 -11.88
CA VAL A 114 -8.48 4.23 -11.39
C VAL A 114 -9.74 3.62 -12.00
N LYS A 115 -9.78 2.30 -12.13
CA LYS A 115 -10.95 1.58 -12.65
C LYS A 115 -12.02 1.41 -11.57
N PRO A 116 -13.31 1.32 -11.95
CA PRO A 116 -14.42 1.16 -11.01
C PRO A 116 -14.25 -0.01 -10.03
N GLU A 117 -13.80 -1.18 -10.52
CA GLU A 117 -13.63 -2.37 -9.69
C GLU A 117 -12.62 -2.17 -8.54
N TYR A 118 -11.58 -1.36 -8.77
CA TYR A 118 -10.59 -1.01 -7.76
C TYR A 118 -11.15 0.02 -6.77
N LEU A 119 -11.95 0.99 -7.23
CA LEU A 119 -12.60 1.98 -6.36
C LEU A 119 -13.50 1.33 -5.32
N VAL A 120 -14.29 0.34 -5.73
CA VAL A 120 -15.15 -0.43 -4.81
C VAL A 120 -14.31 -1.10 -3.72
N MET A 121 -13.18 -1.71 -4.11
CA MET A 121 -12.25 -2.32 -3.16
C MET A 121 -11.67 -1.28 -2.18
N VAL A 122 -11.21 -0.13 -2.68
CA VAL A 122 -10.68 0.96 -1.84
C VAL A 122 -11.74 1.48 -0.85
N LYS A 123 -13.00 1.61 -1.27
CA LYS A 123 -14.10 2.01 -0.37
C LYS A 123 -14.33 0.99 0.76
N ILE A 124 -14.20 -0.31 0.49
CA ILE A 124 -14.27 -1.35 1.52
C ILE A 124 -13.11 -1.23 2.51
N PHE A 125 -11.90 -0.91 2.03
CA PHE A 125 -10.73 -0.73 2.91
C PHE A 125 -10.91 0.51 3.76
N GLN A 126 -11.39 1.60 3.16
CA GLN A 126 -11.73 2.82 3.88
C GLN A 126 -12.75 2.54 4.98
N LEU A 127 -13.82 1.80 4.69
CA LEU A 127 -14.79 1.39 5.70
C LEU A 127 -14.13 0.59 6.83
N SER A 128 -13.20 -0.32 6.50
CA SER A 128 -12.49 -1.12 7.50
C SER A 128 -11.67 -0.25 8.46
N VAL A 129 -10.96 0.76 7.93
CA VAL A 129 -10.18 1.72 8.73
C VAL A 129 -11.10 2.61 9.57
N LEU A 130 -12.25 3.04 9.03
CA LEU A 130 -13.21 3.85 9.78
C LEU A 130 -13.89 3.08 10.93
N LEU A 131 -13.96 1.75 10.82
CA LEU A 131 -14.50 0.85 11.85
C LEU A 131 -13.39 0.31 12.77
N SER A 132 -12.21 0.91 12.80
CA SER A 132 -11.14 0.45 13.68
C SER A 132 -11.17 1.13 15.05
N ASP A 133 -10.65 0.44 16.06
CA ASP A 133 -10.64 0.96 17.44
C ASP A 133 -9.92 2.31 17.53
N LYS A 134 -8.88 2.54 16.72
CA LYS A 134 -8.16 3.83 16.68
C LYS A 134 -9.08 4.98 16.27
N PHE A 135 -10.08 4.71 15.43
CA PHE A 135 -11.03 5.70 14.98
C PHE A 135 -12.19 5.89 15.98
N PHE A 136 -12.57 4.85 16.73
CA PHE A 136 -13.56 4.94 17.81
C PHE A 136 -13.03 5.65 19.06
N VAL A 137 -11.75 5.46 19.41
CA VAL A 137 -11.14 6.04 20.62
C VAL A 137 -10.72 7.50 20.42
N ASN A 138 -10.55 7.96 19.18
CA ASN A 138 -10.29 9.38 18.91
C ASN A 138 -11.57 10.21 19.06
N GLU A 139 -11.47 11.40 19.66
CA GLU A 139 -12.53 12.43 19.70
C GLU A 139 -13.06 12.85 18.29
N LYS A 140 -12.41 12.35 17.23
CA LYS A 140 -12.78 12.52 15.81
C LYS A 140 -13.64 11.39 15.26
N PHE A 141 -14.37 10.65 16.10
CA PHE A 141 -15.31 9.64 15.65
C PHE A 141 -16.37 10.29 14.73
N ASN A 142 -16.18 10.15 13.42
CA ASN A 142 -17.01 10.80 12.42
C ASN A 142 -18.04 9.80 11.87
N ILE A 143 -19.16 9.67 12.61
CA ILE A 143 -20.32 8.85 12.22
C ILE A 143 -20.80 9.22 10.82
N GLU A 144 -20.84 10.51 10.48
CA GLU A 144 -21.29 10.98 9.17
C GLU A 144 -20.43 10.40 8.04
N LYS A 145 -19.10 10.35 8.22
CA LYS A 145 -18.17 9.76 7.26
C LYS A 145 -18.35 8.25 7.12
N ILE A 146 -18.66 7.55 8.22
CA ILE A 146 -18.99 6.11 8.19
C ILE A 146 -20.28 5.89 7.41
N ILE A 147 -21.35 6.61 7.77
CA ILE A 147 -22.66 6.52 7.12
C ILE A 147 -22.53 6.82 5.62
N ALA A 148 -21.86 7.91 5.25
CA ALA A 148 -21.63 8.27 3.86
C ALA A 148 -20.88 7.16 3.09
N THR A 149 -19.85 6.56 3.70
CA THR A 149 -19.10 5.45 3.10
C THR A 149 -19.97 4.20 2.93
N ILE A 150 -20.79 3.86 3.94
CA ILE A 150 -21.76 2.75 3.87
C ILE A 150 -22.76 2.98 2.74
N MET A 151 -23.33 4.19 2.64
CA MET A 151 -24.28 4.54 1.59
C MET A 151 -23.67 4.44 0.19
N ASP A 152 -22.44 4.97 0.01
CA ASP A 152 -21.69 4.85 -1.25
C ASP A 152 -21.54 3.36 -1.64
N ILE A 153 -21.08 2.50 -0.72
CA ILE A 153 -20.87 1.06 -1.02
C ILE A 153 -22.20 0.37 -1.33
N LYS A 154 -23.28 0.65 -0.58
CA LYS A 154 -24.61 0.08 -0.84
C LYS A 154 -25.10 0.41 -2.25
N LYS A 155 -24.93 1.66 -2.70
CA LYS A 155 -25.26 2.07 -4.08
C LYS A 155 -24.42 1.31 -5.11
N LEU A 156 -23.10 1.25 -4.93
CA LEU A 156 -22.20 0.52 -5.82
C LEU A 156 -22.55 -0.97 -5.93
N PHE A 157 -22.96 -1.59 -4.83
CA PHE A 157 -23.35 -2.99 -4.77
C PHE A 157 -24.73 -3.30 -5.36
N LYS A 158 -25.56 -2.30 -5.67
CA LYS A 158 -26.79 -2.50 -6.47
C LYS A 158 -26.46 -2.75 -7.95
N ILE A 159 -25.28 -2.32 -8.42
CA ILE A 159 -24.86 -2.47 -9.82
C ILE A 159 -24.24 -3.86 -10.01
N LYS A 160 -25.05 -4.83 -10.44
CA LYS A 160 -24.67 -6.26 -10.56
C LYS A 160 -23.39 -6.50 -11.37
N TRP A 161 -23.25 -5.83 -12.51
CA TRP A 161 -22.05 -5.95 -13.35
C TRP A 161 -20.78 -5.45 -12.64
N LEU A 162 -20.86 -4.32 -11.93
CA LEU A 162 -19.74 -3.74 -11.20
C LEU A 162 -19.33 -4.68 -10.07
N PHE A 163 -20.31 -5.17 -9.31
CA PHE A 163 -20.09 -6.16 -8.26
C PHE A 163 -19.37 -7.42 -8.79
N ASN A 164 -19.81 -7.98 -9.91
CA ASN A 164 -19.17 -9.14 -10.53
C ASN A 164 -17.74 -8.83 -11.01
N LYS A 165 -17.51 -7.64 -11.58
CA LYS A 165 -16.16 -7.19 -11.95
C LYS A 165 -15.25 -7.02 -10.75
N THR A 166 -15.74 -6.43 -9.67
CA THR A 166 -15.01 -6.30 -8.40
C THR A 166 -14.67 -7.67 -7.84
N LYS A 167 -15.61 -8.62 -7.81
CA LYS A 167 -15.35 -10.00 -7.36
C LYS A 167 -14.23 -10.65 -8.16
N LYS A 168 -14.29 -10.59 -9.49
CA LYS A 168 -13.25 -11.12 -10.38
C LYS A 168 -11.91 -10.39 -10.18
N PHE A 169 -11.94 -9.08 -10.01
CA PHE A 169 -10.75 -8.27 -9.77
C PHE A 169 -10.07 -8.65 -8.45
N MET A 170 -10.82 -8.73 -7.35
CA MET A 170 -10.31 -9.11 -6.03
C MET A 170 -9.76 -10.54 -6.07
N SER A 171 -10.48 -11.51 -6.62
CA SER A 171 -9.99 -12.90 -6.71
C SER A 171 -8.62 -13.02 -7.41
N LYS A 172 -8.32 -12.13 -8.38
CA LYS A 172 -7.08 -12.15 -9.16
C LYS A 172 -5.95 -11.31 -8.57
N ASN A 173 -6.27 -10.21 -7.88
CA ASN A 173 -5.27 -9.20 -7.53
C ASN A 173 -5.16 -8.94 -6.03
N LEU A 174 -6.09 -9.44 -5.20
CA LEU A 174 -6.19 -9.07 -3.78
C LEU A 174 -4.90 -9.37 -3.01
N ILE A 175 -4.31 -10.55 -3.20
CA ILE A 175 -3.07 -10.91 -2.52
C ILE A 175 -1.91 -9.99 -2.93
N ASN A 176 -1.74 -9.72 -4.22
CA ASN A 176 -0.67 -8.82 -4.68
C ASN A 176 -0.89 -7.41 -4.14
N ILE A 177 -2.14 -6.92 -4.14
CA ILE A 177 -2.49 -5.62 -3.57
C ILE A 177 -2.17 -5.60 -2.09
N LEU A 178 -2.54 -6.64 -1.34
CA LEU A 178 -2.38 -6.69 0.10
C LEU A 178 -0.96 -6.91 0.55
N ALA A 179 -0.21 -7.83 -0.07
CA ALA A 179 1.22 -7.97 0.20
C ALA A 179 1.93 -6.63 0.06
N ASN A 180 1.57 -5.88 -0.98
CA ASN A 180 2.08 -4.54 -1.19
C ASN A 180 1.53 -3.50 -0.22
N CYS A 181 0.22 -3.47 0.09
CA CYS A 181 -0.36 -2.60 1.12
C CYS A 181 0.24 -2.86 2.50
N PHE A 182 0.54 -4.12 2.84
CA PHE A 182 1.21 -4.48 4.09
C PHE A 182 2.65 -3.98 4.13
N ILE A 183 3.37 -4.00 3.01
CA ILE A 183 4.67 -3.31 2.87
C ILE A 183 4.55 -1.80 3.13
N PHE A 184 3.42 -1.17 2.79
CA PHE A 184 3.19 0.25 3.08
C PHE A 184 2.80 0.50 4.53
N ASP A 185 1.86 -0.31 5.05
CA ASP A 185 1.38 -0.21 6.43
C ASP A 185 2.50 -0.50 7.42
N PHE A 186 3.49 -1.34 7.06
CA PHE A 186 4.68 -1.62 7.87
C PHE A 186 5.37 -0.35 8.41
N PHE A 187 5.48 0.69 7.58
CA PHE A 187 6.20 1.91 7.93
C PHE A 187 5.35 2.96 8.68
N LEU A 188 4.03 2.77 8.75
CA LEU A 188 3.09 3.85 9.10
C LEU A 188 2.05 3.49 10.15
N LYS A 189 1.77 2.20 10.35
CA LYS A 189 0.77 1.72 11.30
C LYS A 189 1.39 0.73 12.29
N ASP A 190 0.58 0.30 13.25
CA ASP A 190 0.95 -0.67 14.29
C ASP A 190 0.09 -1.94 14.22
N LYS A 191 -0.99 -1.94 13.43
CA LYS A 191 -1.84 -3.11 13.15
C LYS A 191 -2.52 -3.01 11.79
N SER A 192 -2.88 -4.16 11.20
CA SER A 192 -3.77 -4.22 10.03
C SER A 192 -5.24 -4.12 10.45
N GLU A 193 -5.95 -3.16 9.87
CA GLU A 193 -7.35 -2.86 10.20
C GLU A 193 -8.32 -3.25 9.08
N LEU A 194 -8.07 -4.38 8.42
CA LEU A 194 -8.94 -4.88 7.35
C LEU A 194 -10.13 -5.65 7.94
N ILE A 195 -11.37 -5.33 7.50
CA ILE A 195 -12.64 -5.85 8.04
C ILE A 195 -12.79 -7.36 7.95
N TRP A 196 -12.04 -7.98 7.07
CA TRP A 196 -12.09 -9.41 6.80
C TRP A 196 -10.98 -10.21 7.47
N SER A 197 -10.11 -9.55 8.22
CA SER A 197 -9.14 -10.25 9.07
C SER A 197 -9.90 -11.06 10.12
N SER A 198 -9.42 -12.27 10.43
CA SER A 198 -10.01 -13.10 11.47
C SER A 198 -10.07 -12.41 12.83
N HIS A 199 -9.09 -11.55 13.11
CA HIS A 199 -8.99 -10.78 14.34
C HIS A 199 -9.90 -9.53 14.34
N ASN A 200 -10.41 -9.12 13.18
CA ASN A 200 -11.26 -7.94 13.02
C ASN A 200 -12.71 -8.30 12.66
N PHE A 201 -13.14 -9.55 12.85
CA PHE A 201 -14.52 -9.96 12.51
C PHE A 201 -15.59 -9.16 13.27
N TYR A 202 -15.27 -8.65 14.47
CA TYR A 202 -16.14 -7.75 15.24
C TYR A 202 -16.53 -6.48 14.46
N GLN A 203 -15.69 -6.04 13.51
CA GLN A 203 -16.01 -4.88 12.64
C GLN A 203 -17.22 -5.15 11.74
N PHE A 204 -17.51 -6.41 11.38
CA PHE A 204 -18.76 -6.74 10.71
C PHE A 204 -19.96 -6.62 11.63
N GLU A 205 -19.82 -6.89 12.92
CA GLU A 205 -20.90 -6.70 13.90
C GLU A 205 -21.20 -5.21 14.05
N LEU A 206 -20.16 -4.39 14.22
CA LEU A 206 -20.30 -2.93 14.22
C LEU A 206 -20.96 -2.42 12.93
N LEU A 207 -20.53 -2.91 11.77
CA LEU A 207 -21.16 -2.56 10.50
C LEU A 207 -22.65 -2.93 10.48
N ASN A 208 -23.01 -4.12 10.96
CA ASN A 208 -24.40 -4.56 10.99
C ASN A 208 -25.24 -3.72 11.96
N SER A 209 -24.68 -3.35 13.11
CA SER A 209 -25.34 -2.47 14.09
C SER A 209 -25.61 -1.08 13.51
N ILE A 210 -24.65 -0.52 12.77
CA ILE A 210 -24.81 0.80 12.10
C ILE A 210 -25.79 0.70 10.93
N GLU A 211 -25.72 -0.37 10.13
CA GLU A 211 -26.63 -0.57 9.00
C GLU A 211 -28.07 -0.92 9.43
N GLY A 212 -28.23 -1.54 10.61
CA GLY A 212 -29.49 -2.12 11.09
C GLY A 212 -29.85 -3.49 10.46
N ASN A 213 -28.98 -4.06 9.62
CA ASN A 213 -29.15 -5.40 9.05
C ASN A 213 -27.80 -6.00 8.59
N LYS A 214 -27.83 -7.21 7.99
CA LYS A 214 -26.63 -7.96 7.58
C LYS A 214 -26.35 -7.92 6.07
N ILE A 215 -27.03 -7.09 5.29
CA ILE A 215 -26.98 -7.17 3.82
C ILE A 215 -25.61 -6.75 3.30
N LEU A 216 -25.08 -5.61 3.76
CA LEU A 216 -23.80 -5.10 3.27
C LEU A 216 -22.65 -6.01 3.70
N SER A 217 -22.63 -6.43 4.97
CA SER A 217 -21.59 -7.35 5.46
C SER A 217 -21.59 -8.67 4.68
N THR A 218 -22.76 -9.24 4.38
CA THR A 218 -22.89 -10.45 3.56
C THR A 218 -22.35 -10.23 2.15
N LYS A 219 -22.65 -9.09 1.52
CA LYS A 219 -22.11 -8.75 0.19
C LYS A 219 -20.59 -8.56 0.22
N ILE A 220 -20.04 -7.84 1.22
CA ILE A 220 -18.59 -7.69 1.38
C ILE A 220 -17.93 -9.06 1.54
N LYS A 221 -18.45 -9.92 2.43
CA LYS A 221 -17.94 -11.30 2.62
C LYS A 221 -17.95 -12.09 1.31
N SER A 222 -18.99 -11.96 0.49
CA SER A 222 -19.09 -12.68 -0.78
C SER A 222 -18.11 -12.22 -1.87
N LEU A 223 -17.53 -11.01 -1.75
CA LEU A 223 -16.42 -10.56 -2.62
C LEU A 223 -15.08 -11.24 -2.26
N LEU A 224 -14.99 -11.78 -1.06
CA LEU A 224 -13.79 -12.33 -0.44
C LEU A 224 -13.75 -13.86 -0.45
N VAL A 225 -14.59 -14.48 -1.27
CA VAL A 225 -14.57 -15.93 -1.48
C VAL A 225 -13.31 -16.28 -2.28
N LEU A 226 -12.20 -16.42 -1.56
CA LEU A 226 -10.97 -16.99 -2.04
C LEU A 226 -11.05 -18.52 -1.93
N ASN A 227 -10.35 -19.24 -2.81
CA ASN A 227 -10.17 -20.68 -2.58
C ASN A 227 -9.38 -20.91 -1.27
N LYS A 228 -9.47 -22.12 -0.69
CA LYS A 228 -8.86 -22.45 0.61
C LYS A 228 -7.37 -22.07 0.65
N TYR A 229 -6.63 -22.33 -0.42
CA TYR A 229 -5.22 -21.99 -0.53
C TYR A 229 -4.96 -20.48 -0.38
N TYR A 230 -5.66 -19.65 -1.18
CA TYR A 230 -5.50 -18.21 -1.15
C TYR A 230 -6.04 -17.58 0.12
N LYS A 231 -7.08 -18.15 0.73
CA LYS A 231 -7.56 -17.75 2.05
C LYS A 231 -6.50 -17.98 3.13
N ASN A 232 -5.90 -19.16 3.19
CA ASN A 232 -4.84 -19.47 4.15
C ASN A 232 -3.61 -18.57 3.93
N LEU A 233 -3.19 -18.38 2.68
CA LEU A 233 -2.12 -17.45 2.35
C LEU A 233 -2.43 -16.03 2.81
N PHE A 234 -3.66 -15.61 2.59
CA PHE A 234 -4.10 -14.29 2.99
C PHE A 234 -4.11 -14.10 4.52
N GLU A 235 -4.64 -15.05 5.27
CA GLU A 235 -4.65 -15.03 6.75
C GLU A 235 -3.22 -15.06 7.31
N ASN A 236 -2.35 -15.90 6.77
CA ASN A 236 -0.95 -15.96 7.17
C ASN A 236 -0.22 -14.64 6.92
N LEU A 237 -0.43 -14.00 5.76
CA LEU A 237 0.15 -12.69 5.47
C LEU A 237 -0.29 -11.62 6.48
N ILE A 238 -1.57 -11.61 6.88
CA ILE A 238 -2.04 -10.68 7.92
C ILE A 238 -1.37 -10.97 9.25
N ILE A 239 -1.36 -12.23 9.70
CA ILE A 239 -0.81 -12.63 11.00
C ILE A 239 0.66 -12.23 11.09
N VAL A 240 1.44 -12.57 10.06
CA VAL A 240 2.86 -12.20 9.99
C VAL A 240 3.03 -10.69 9.98
N ASN A 241 2.21 -9.96 9.20
CA ASN A 241 2.29 -8.51 9.17
C ASN A 241 1.94 -7.87 10.53
N ASN A 242 0.91 -8.35 11.21
CA ASN A 242 0.53 -7.87 12.55
C ASN A 242 1.65 -8.13 13.55
N TYR A 243 2.20 -9.35 13.58
CA TYR A 243 3.33 -9.68 14.45
C TYR A 243 4.53 -8.75 14.21
N ILE A 244 4.88 -8.54 12.94
CA ILE A 244 5.98 -7.66 12.57
C ILE A 244 5.70 -6.21 12.98
N LEU A 245 4.46 -5.73 12.81
CA LEU A 245 4.04 -4.39 13.16
C LEU A 245 4.07 -4.13 14.67
N GLU A 246 3.54 -5.05 15.47
CA GLU A 246 3.55 -4.99 16.94
C GLU A 246 4.98 -5.00 17.50
N ASN A 247 5.88 -5.73 16.84
CA ASN A 247 7.28 -5.85 17.25
C ASN A 247 8.22 -4.85 16.54
N LYS A 248 7.69 -3.97 15.68
CA LYS A 248 8.47 -3.06 14.83
C LYS A 248 9.54 -2.30 15.60
N ASN A 249 9.18 -1.65 16.70
CA ASN A 249 10.12 -0.85 17.50
C ASN A 249 11.20 -1.72 18.16
N LYS A 250 10.86 -2.92 18.63
CA LYS A 250 11.82 -3.87 19.19
C LYS A 250 12.77 -4.40 18.12
N ILE A 251 12.25 -4.71 16.93
CA ILE A 251 13.04 -5.11 15.76
C ILE A 251 14.00 -3.98 15.38
N PHE A 252 13.51 -2.75 15.27
CA PHE A 252 14.31 -1.57 14.90
C PHE A 252 15.38 -1.27 15.96
N TRP A 253 15.03 -1.31 17.25
CA TRP A 253 15.96 -1.13 18.36
C TRP A 253 17.04 -2.21 18.36
N LYS A 254 16.66 -3.48 18.19
CA LYS A 254 17.61 -4.58 18.12
C LYS A 254 18.56 -4.42 16.94
N ILE A 255 18.06 -4.08 15.75
CA ILE A 255 18.90 -3.81 14.59
C ILE A 255 19.85 -2.65 14.87
N ASN A 256 19.38 -1.52 15.41
CA ASN A 256 20.24 -0.35 15.66
C ASN A 256 21.29 -0.60 16.77
N SER A 257 20.90 -1.27 17.86
CA SER A 257 21.81 -1.70 18.94
C SER A 257 22.94 -2.57 18.41
N LEU A 258 22.60 -3.54 17.57
CA LEU A 258 23.58 -4.44 16.94
C LEU A 258 24.51 -3.70 15.96
N ASN A 259 24.07 -2.59 15.38
CA ASN A 259 24.87 -1.75 14.50
C ASN A 259 25.67 -0.65 15.24
N LYS A 260 25.76 -0.71 16.58
CA LYS A 260 26.47 0.27 17.43
C LYS A 260 26.14 1.72 17.09
N ASN A 261 24.90 2.00 16.67
CA ASN A 261 24.48 3.32 16.24
C ASN A 261 23.57 3.95 17.31
N GLU A 262 24.01 5.06 17.89
CA GLU A 262 23.32 5.74 19.00
C GLU A 262 22.15 6.63 18.55
N LYS A 263 21.88 6.76 17.24
CA LYS A 263 20.76 7.58 16.76
C LYS A 263 19.42 6.96 17.13
N ILE A 264 18.90 7.43 18.26
CA ILE A 264 17.59 7.22 18.84
C ILE A 264 16.51 7.38 17.76
N ILE A 265 15.89 6.27 17.37
CA ILE A 265 14.46 5.90 17.11
C ILE A 265 13.50 6.94 16.48
N SER A 266 13.80 8.24 16.48
CA SER A 266 12.89 9.35 16.17
C SER A 266 12.47 9.49 14.70
N SER A 267 13.04 8.70 13.77
CA SER A 267 12.80 8.88 12.33
C SER A 267 12.26 7.66 11.57
N ASN A 268 11.92 6.54 12.23
CA ASN A 268 11.68 5.25 11.54
C ASN A 268 12.84 4.86 10.60
N GLU A 269 14.07 5.32 10.90
CA GLU A 269 15.26 4.99 10.12
C GLU A 269 16.01 3.85 10.78
N ILE A 270 16.28 2.81 10.00
CA ILE A 270 17.22 1.75 10.38
C ILE A 270 18.55 2.06 9.73
N TYR A 271 19.63 1.93 10.49
CA TYR A 271 21.00 1.93 9.96
C TYR A 271 21.54 0.51 10.01
N LEU A 272 21.63 -0.16 8.84
CA LEU A 272 22.20 -1.50 8.72
C LEU A 272 23.67 -1.36 8.28
N ALA A 273 24.60 -1.50 9.23
CA ALA A 273 26.02 -1.59 8.94
C ALA A 273 26.40 -2.99 8.43
N ASP A 274 25.73 -4.04 8.94
CA ASP A 274 25.95 -5.43 8.51
C ASP A 274 24.64 -6.21 8.34
N ILE A 275 24.33 -6.59 7.10
CA ILE A 275 23.15 -7.38 6.73
C ILE A 275 23.32 -8.88 7.07
N ASN A 276 24.55 -9.39 7.20
CA ASN A 276 24.81 -10.80 7.51
C ASN A 276 24.24 -11.18 8.87
N TYR A 277 24.29 -10.26 9.83
CA TYR A 277 23.82 -10.51 11.19
C TYR A 277 22.28 -10.50 11.34
N PHE A 278 21.58 -9.74 10.48
CA PHE A 278 20.12 -9.86 10.36
C PHE A 278 19.75 -11.29 9.92
N PHE A 279 20.51 -11.85 8.97
CA PHE A 279 20.28 -13.21 8.49
C PHE A 279 20.61 -14.30 9.49
N GLU A 280 21.63 -14.13 10.33
CA GLU A 280 21.94 -15.05 11.44
C GLU A 280 20.74 -15.21 12.39
N ASN A 281 20.10 -14.11 12.79
CA ASN A 281 18.88 -14.19 13.62
C ASN A 281 17.69 -14.80 12.86
N PHE A 282 17.64 -14.59 11.53
CA PHE A 282 16.62 -15.17 10.67
C PHE A 282 16.78 -16.67 10.42
N LYS A 283 17.99 -17.23 10.53
CA LYS A 283 18.22 -18.68 10.46
C LYS A 283 17.38 -19.44 11.49
N ASN A 284 17.14 -18.85 12.66
CA ASN A 284 16.35 -19.46 13.73
C ASN A 284 14.86 -19.66 13.38
N ILE A 285 14.31 -18.87 12.45
CA ILE A 285 12.89 -18.96 12.02
C ILE A 285 12.78 -19.73 10.69
N ASN A 286 13.88 -19.83 9.95
CA ASN A 286 13.97 -20.43 8.62
C ASN A 286 14.08 -21.97 8.67
N LYS A 287 12.93 -22.65 8.77
CA LYS A 287 12.83 -24.13 8.77
C LYS A 287 13.23 -24.80 7.45
N GLN A 288 13.53 -24.02 6.40
CA GLN A 288 13.80 -24.52 5.04
C GLN A 288 15.29 -24.53 4.68
N ASN A 289 16.15 -24.08 5.61
CA ASN A 289 17.60 -23.96 5.44
C ASN A 289 17.96 -23.06 4.24
N ILE A 290 17.22 -21.96 4.03
CA ILE A 290 17.58 -20.95 3.03
C ILE A 290 18.81 -20.18 3.55
N VAL A 291 19.88 -20.11 2.77
CA VAL A 291 21.10 -19.38 3.15
C VAL A 291 21.05 -17.99 2.52
N PHE A 292 21.26 -16.95 3.33
CA PHE A 292 21.31 -15.58 2.84
C PHE A 292 22.74 -15.09 2.76
N ILE A 293 23.09 -14.50 1.63
CA ILE A 293 24.45 -13.99 1.34
C ILE A 293 24.37 -12.48 1.16
N SER A 294 25.05 -11.72 2.03
CA SER A 294 25.25 -10.28 1.83
C SER A 294 26.14 -10.00 0.63
N LYS A 295 25.78 -9.00 -0.18
CA LYS A 295 26.70 -8.35 -1.12
C LYS A 295 26.62 -6.83 -0.99
N ILE A 296 27.77 -6.16 -0.93
CA ILE A 296 27.82 -4.70 -1.05
C ILE A 296 27.76 -4.36 -2.53
N SER A 297 26.82 -3.50 -2.94
CA SER A 297 26.78 -2.98 -4.30
C SER A 297 26.84 -1.46 -4.31
N THR A 298 27.83 -0.92 -5.01
CA THR A 298 28.03 0.52 -5.18
C THR A 298 27.07 1.15 -6.18
N ASN A 299 26.45 0.35 -7.07
CA ASN A 299 25.75 0.83 -8.27
C ASN A 299 24.23 0.52 -8.29
N TRP A 300 23.64 0.01 -7.20
CA TRP A 300 22.28 -0.55 -7.27
C TRP A 300 21.27 0.15 -6.36
N ASN A 301 20.61 1.16 -6.91
CA ASN A 301 19.50 1.90 -6.27
C ASN A 301 18.13 1.19 -6.33
N THR A 302 18.10 -0.15 -6.39
CA THR A 302 16.82 -0.88 -6.58
C THR A 302 16.65 -2.06 -5.64
N GLU A 303 15.41 -2.28 -5.22
CA GLU A 303 14.93 -3.42 -4.44
C GLU A 303 15.01 -4.72 -5.27
N THR A 304 16.18 -5.37 -5.29
CA THR A 304 16.45 -6.61 -6.05
C THR A 304 17.31 -7.59 -5.24
N VAL A 305 17.07 -8.89 -5.39
CA VAL A 305 17.89 -9.99 -4.83
C VAL A 305 18.46 -10.88 -5.94
N GLU A 306 19.48 -11.69 -5.67
CA GLU A 306 19.90 -12.76 -6.59
C GLU A 306 19.48 -14.13 -6.05
N ILE A 307 19.09 -15.02 -6.95
CA ILE A 307 18.71 -16.41 -6.62
C ILE A 307 19.20 -17.36 -7.71
N ASN A 308 19.32 -18.65 -7.40
CA ASN A 308 19.53 -19.67 -8.41
C ASN A 308 18.29 -19.86 -9.30
N LYS A 309 18.48 -20.27 -10.57
CA LYS A 309 17.40 -20.61 -11.50
C LYS A 309 16.43 -21.69 -10.97
N ASN A 310 16.94 -22.59 -10.12
CA ASN A 310 16.20 -23.69 -9.52
C ASN A 310 15.59 -23.34 -8.15
N PHE A 311 15.61 -22.07 -7.75
CA PHE A 311 15.06 -21.66 -6.46
C PHE A 311 13.55 -21.96 -6.40
N LYS A 312 13.16 -22.86 -5.49
CA LYS A 312 11.82 -23.47 -5.44
C LYS A 312 10.66 -22.46 -5.30
N PHE A 313 10.94 -21.28 -4.75
CA PHE A 313 9.91 -20.30 -4.35
C PHE A 313 9.85 -19.05 -5.24
N ILE A 314 10.39 -19.09 -6.47
CA ILE A 314 10.36 -17.99 -7.44
C ILE A 314 8.96 -17.40 -7.65
N ASN A 315 7.91 -18.25 -7.63
CA ASN A 315 6.54 -17.79 -7.80
C ASN A 315 6.08 -16.85 -6.67
N PHE A 316 6.59 -17.03 -5.45
CA PHE A 316 6.28 -16.13 -4.33
C PHE A 316 6.93 -14.77 -4.49
N PHE A 317 8.15 -14.71 -5.03
CA PHE A 317 8.81 -13.43 -5.31
C PHE A 317 7.98 -12.58 -6.27
N LYS A 318 7.43 -13.21 -7.33
CA LYS A 318 6.52 -12.55 -8.28
C LYS A 318 5.25 -12.03 -7.58
N LEU A 319 4.68 -12.83 -6.68
CA LEU A 319 3.45 -12.51 -5.96
C LEU A 319 3.62 -11.29 -5.04
N ILE A 320 4.71 -11.23 -4.26
CA ILE A 320 4.99 -10.08 -3.40
C ILE A 320 5.77 -8.95 -4.11
N SER A 321 5.94 -9.06 -5.43
CA SER A 321 6.65 -8.08 -6.26
C SER A 321 8.08 -7.79 -5.77
N LEU A 322 8.80 -8.82 -5.31
CA LEU A 322 10.24 -8.78 -5.05
C LEU A 322 10.97 -9.01 -6.36
N LYS A 323 11.75 -8.03 -6.84
CA LYS A 323 12.55 -8.22 -8.06
C LYS A 323 13.71 -9.16 -7.74
N TYR A 324 14.08 -9.97 -8.72
CA TYR A 324 15.24 -10.84 -8.60
C TYR A 324 16.01 -10.95 -9.90
N LYS A 325 17.29 -11.33 -9.81
CA LYS A 325 18.11 -11.79 -10.92
C LYS A 325 18.54 -13.23 -10.72
N ILE A 326 18.75 -13.93 -11.82
CA ILE A 326 19.26 -15.29 -11.79
C ILE A 326 20.79 -15.24 -11.70
N ASN A 327 21.34 -15.91 -10.69
CA ASN A 327 22.76 -16.15 -10.53
C ASN A 327 22.99 -17.66 -10.38
N ASN A 328 23.59 -18.27 -11.39
CA ASN A 328 23.84 -19.72 -11.43
C ASN A 328 24.95 -20.18 -10.47
N GLN A 329 25.73 -19.25 -9.90
CA GLN A 329 26.75 -19.56 -8.89
C GLN A 329 26.16 -19.77 -7.50
N LEU A 330 24.93 -19.31 -7.25
CA LEU A 330 24.24 -19.54 -5.98
C LEU A 330 23.71 -20.97 -5.90
N GLY A 331 23.73 -21.59 -4.73
CA GLY A 331 23.03 -22.83 -4.47
C GLY A 331 21.50 -22.70 -4.61
N ASN A 332 20.80 -23.83 -4.79
CA ASN A 332 19.34 -23.84 -5.00
C ASN A 332 18.51 -23.30 -3.81
N LYS A 333 19.14 -23.12 -2.65
CA LYS A 333 18.56 -22.56 -1.43
C LYS A 333 19.24 -21.26 -0.99
N GLU A 334 20.08 -20.67 -1.84
CA GLU A 334 20.78 -19.43 -1.53
C GLU A 334 20.07 -18.23 -2.13
N ILE A 335 20.01 -17.15 -1.35
CA ILE A 335 19.53 -15.83 -1.77
C ILE A 335 20.63 -14.83 -1.47
N SER A 336 21.13 -14.13 -2.49
CA SER A 336 22.01 -12.98 -2.24
C SER A 336 21.19 -11.71 -2.13
N VAL A 337 21.43 -10.95 -1.07
CA VAL A 337 20.76 -9.68 -0.78
C VAL A 337 21.78 -8.57 -0.79
N TYR A 338 21.53 -7.55 -1.60
CA TYR A 338 22.44 -6.43 -1.70
C TYR A 338 22.21 -5.43 -0.56
N SER A 339 23.27 -5.06 0.14
CA SER A 339 23.29 -3.87 0.97
C SER A 339 23.50 -2.64 0.07
N ASN A 340 22.65 -1.63 0.27
CA ASN A 340 22.72 -0.34 -0.40
C ASN A 340 22.74 0.77 0.68
N LYS A 341 23.41 1.90 0.41
CA LYS A 341 23.28 3.16 1.16
C LYS A 341 21.83 3.59 1.43
N ASN A 342 20.88 3.22 0.56
CA ASN A 342 19.46 3.50 0.78
C ASN A 342 18.79 2.43 1.67
N ASN A 343 18.78 2.70 2.97
CA ASN A 343 18.25 1.79 4.00
C ASN A 343 16.77 1.43 3.81
N GLU A 344 15.94 2.31 3.21
CA GLU A 344 14.51 2.03 2.98
C GLU A 344 14.30 0.84 2.02
N PHE A 345 15.12 0.73 0.98
CA PHE A 345 15.03 -0.39 0.04
C PHE A 345 15.49 -1.70 0.66
N LEU A 346 16.49 -1.64 1.54
CA LEU A 346 16.97 -2.80 2.27
C LEU A 346 15.88 -3.34 3.19
N LEU A 347 15.26 -2.49 4.01
CA LEU A 347 14.16 -2.90 4.89
C LEU A 347 12.97 -3.49 4.13
N ASN A 348 12.59 -2.87 3.03
CA ASN A 348 11.50 -3.38 2.20
C ASN A 348 11.86 -4.75 1.60
N THR A 349 13.09 -4.90 1.10
CA THR A 349 13.61 -6.19 0.61
C THR A 349 13.61 -7.24 1.71
N LEU A 350 14.12 -6.89 2.91
CA LEU A 350 14.16 -7.79 4.06
C LEU A 350 12.75 -8.20 4.49
N TYR A 351 11.83 -7.25 4.66
CA TYR A 351 10.42 -7.51 4.99
C TYR A 351 9.78 -8.47 4.00
N LYS A 352 9.99 -8.25 2.69
CA LYS A 352 9.51 -9.14 1.63
C LYS A 352 10.08 -10.55 1.77
N LEU A 353 11.36 -10.68 2.10
CA LEU A 353 11.98 -11.96 2.38
C LEU A 353 11.39 -12.64 3.62
N VAL A 354 11.10 -11.88 4.69
CA VAL A 354 10.36 -12.41 5.86
C VAL A 354 9.01 -12.97 5.46
N LEU A 355 8.24 -12.22 4.65
CA LEU A 355 6.94 -12.68 4.15
C LEU A 355 7.06 -13.96 3.33
N ILE A 356 8.08 -14.07 2.47
CA ILE A 356 8.34 -15.29 1.71
C ILE A 356 8.65 -16.44 2.66
N LEU A 357 9.58 -16.26 3.59
CA LEU A 357 10.00 -17.32 4.50
C LEU A 357 8.89 -17.81 5.41
N ALA A 358 8.08 -16.90 5.97
CA ALA A 358 6.95 -17.28 6.81
C ALA A 358 5.84 -17.99 6.01
N PHE A 359 5.81 -17.78 4.70
CA PHE A 359 4.87 -18.48 3.83
C PHE A 359 5.30 -19.91 3.51
N ILE A 360 6.61 -20.15 3.38
CA ILE A 360 7.18 -21.46 3.09
C ILE A 360 7.16 -22.33 4.35
#